data_AF-A0A2T0GRJ4-F1
#
_entry.id   AF-A0A2T0GRJ4-F1
#
_cell.length_a   1.000
_cell.length_b   1.000
_cell.length_c   1.000
_cell.angle_alpha   90.00
_cell.angle_beta   90.00
_cell.angle_gamma   90.00
#
_symmetry.space_group_name_H-M   'P 1'
#
loop_
_entity.id
_entity.type
_entity.pdbx_description
1 polymer ?
#
loop_
_entity_poly.entity_id
_entity_poly.type
_entity_poly.pdbx_seq_one_letter_code
_entity_poly.pdbx_strand_id
1 'polypeptide(L)'
;MRVKLLVSGLLLGVLSTFAAWAVHWSLGAHREVTYELPGTVTTLSFGNGKQEATRVDRTEAAVELRRFLTERSLALVVAPSTDGPPRLVVADPGGVLSWYTPSDPTGRDPGRVRRGHVFEGTYSQRQWRQGNSPALVPEEVEIVGTVPPPQGAGDLQYARPLGEYPLPFGEYVVSTDDPEELAEIRDIAYRAGFADLSTQRVPLWRHLRDDPLVGATGALLGAGYLAAALFWTLGLRDRAEEFAIRTRHGATRARLVWQVWPRGLPFQFLGIVGGVALSGALVVLVGLQPLDRIEYLVLGAGAAGGLLLAAGTWLLATVLGTRVRSEAGRAG
;
A
#
# COMPACT_ATOMS: atom_id res chain seq x y z
N MET A 1 2.24 -39.52 3.11
CA MET A 1 2.88 -38.21 3.35
C MET A 1 2.91 -37.29 2.12
N ARG A 2 3.28 -37.79 0.93
CA ARG A 2 3.41 -36.96 -0.29
C ARG A 2 2.10 -36.25 -0.70
N VAL A 3 0.99 -36.99 -0.80
CA VAL A 3 -0.34 -36.42 -1.12
C VAL A 3 -0.77 -35.41 -0.06
N LYS A 4 -0.56 -35.73 1.23
CA LYS A 4 -0.83 -34.82 2.35
C LYS A 4 -0.11 -33.48 2.19
N LEU A 5 1.20 -33.51 1.89
CA LEU A 5 2.01 -32.32 1.64
C LEU A 5 1.52 -31.52 0.43
N LEU A 6 1.13 -32.20 -0.65
CA LEU A 6 0.62 -31.57 -1.87
C LEU A 6 -0.70 -30.85 -1.62
N VAL A 7 -1.67 -31.51 -0.98
CA VAL A 7 -2.99 -30.91 -0.68
C VAL A 7 -2.84 -29.75 0.30
N SER A 8 -2.09 -29.93 1.39
CA SER A 8 -1.84 -28.82 2.33
C SER A 8 -1.07 -27.68 1.66
N GLY A 9 -0.11 -27.99 0.77
CA GLY A 9 0.62 -26.98 0.01
C GLY A 9 -0.28 -26.19 -0.93
N LEU A 10 -1.25 -26.85 -1.57
CA LEU A 10 -2.25 -26.20 -2.40
C LEU A 10 -3.08 -25.19 -1.62
N LEU A 11 -3.63 -25.60 -0.47
CA LEU A 11 -4.41 -24.71 0.38
C LEU A 11 -3.58 -23.53 0.91
N LEU A 12 -2.32 -23.78 1.31
CA LEU A 12 -1.41 -22.72 1.72
C LEU A 12 -1.07 -21.77 0.57
N GLY A 13 -0.89 -22.29 -0.65
CA GLY A 13 -0.68 -21.46 -1.84
C GLY A 13 -1.86 -20.53 -2.13
N VAL A 14 -3.09 -21.04 -1.98
CA VAL A 14 -4.30 -20.22 -2.07
C VAL A 14 -4.29 -19.11 -1.02
N LEU A 15 -4.07 -19.45 0.26
CA LEU A 15 -4.04 -18.48 1.36
C LEU A 15 -2.93 -17.43 1.19
N SER A 16 -1.72 -17.84 0.81
CA SER A 16 -0.60 -16.94 0.57
C SER A 16 -0.88 -15.97 -0.58
N THR A 17 -1.57 -16.44 -1.62
CA THR A 17 -1.98 -15.58 -2.74
C THR A 17 -3.02 -14.56 -2.31
N PHE A 18 -4.05 -14.97 -1.56
CA PHE A 18 -5.06 -14.04 -1.04
C PHE A 18 -4.46 -13.00 -0.09
N ALA A 19 -3.49 -13.37 0.75
CA ALA A 19 -2.78 -12.42 1.59
C ALA A 19 -1.94 -11.42 0.77
N ALA A 20 -1.33 -11.85 -0.34
CA ALA A 20 -0.62 -10.96 -1.24
C ALA A 20 -1.58 -9.96 -1.94
N TRP A 21 -2.75 -10.43 -2.38
CA TRP A 21 -3.82 -9.57 -2.92
C TRP A 21 -4.34 -8.58 -1.89
N ALA A 22 -4.53 -9.02 -0.64
CA ALA A 22 -4.94 -8.16 0.46
C ALA A 22 -3.99 -6.98 0.64
N VAL A 23 -2.69 -7.27 0.70
CA VAL A 23 -1.67 -6.23 0.78
C VAL A 23 -1.70 -5.35 -0.47
N HIS A 24 -1.82 -5.92 -1.67
CA HIS A 24 -1.87 -5.15 -2.91
C HIS A 24 -3.04 -4.15 -2.95
N TRP A 25 -4.25 -4.59 -2.60
CA TRP A 25 -5.42 -3.72 -2.55
C TRP A 25 -5.32 -2.67 -1.44
N SER A 26 -4.79 -3.04 -0.28
CA SER A 26 -4.53 -2.09 0.81
C SER A 26 -3.50 -1.02 0.42
N LEU A 27 -2.46 -1.40 -0.34
CA LEU A 27 -1.50 -0.45 -0.91
C LEU A 27 -2.17 0.51 -1.92
N GLY A 28 -3.11 0.00 -2.73
CA GLY A 28 -3.92 0.82 -3.64
C GLY A 28 -4.79 1.82 -2.88
N ALA A 29 -5.54 1.36 -1.88
CA ALA A 29 -6.35 2.21 -1.02
C ALA A 29 -5.51 3.27 -0.31
N HIS A 30 -4.31 2.90 0.16
CA HIS A 30 -3.37 3.85 0.74
C HIS A 30 -2.95 4.93 -0.26
N ARG A 31 -2.57 4.55 -1.48
CA ARG A 31 -2.17 5.50 -2.54
C ARG A 31 -3.30 6.42 -2.96
N GLU A 32 -4.53 5.92 -2.96
CA GLU A 32 -5.74 6.71 -3.21
C GLU A 32 -5.92 7.80 -2.14
N VAL A 33 -5.73 7.48 -0.86
CA VAL A 33 -5.80 8.47 0.23
C VAL A 33 -4.62 9.45 0.23
N THR A 34 -3.44 9.02 -0.24
CA THR A 34 -2.24 9.88 -0.28
C THR A 34 -2.01 10.59 -1.62
N TYR A 35 -2.90 10.43 -2.61
CA TYR A 35 -2.70 10.94 -3.97
C TYR A 35 -1.32 10.58 -4.56
N GLU A 36 -0.86 9.37 -4.26
CA GLU A 36 0.45 8.82 -4.67
C GLU A 36 1.69 9.56 -4.10
N LEU A 37 1.54 10.38 -3.06
CA LEU A 37 2.68 10.95 -2.34
C LEU A 37 3.55 9.83 -1.73
N PRO A 38 4.86 9.76 -2.05
CA PRO A 38 5.75 8.77 -1.49
C PRO A 38 6.27 9.19 -0.11
N GLY A 39 6.73 8.22 0.67
CA GLY A 39 7.38 8.45 1.96
C GLY A 39 6.42 8.56 3.13
N THR A 40 6.78 9.37 4.12
CA THR A 40 5.95 9.62 5.30
C THR A 40 4.93 10.71 5.00
N VAL A 41 3.65 10.34 5.04
CA VAL A 41 2.55 11.24 4.66
C VAL A 41 1.69 11.57 5.87
N THR A 42 1.37 12.86 6.02
CA THR A 42 0.45 13.37 7.03
C THR A 42 -0.68 14.13 6.37
N THR A 43 -1.92 13.80 6.72
CA THR A 43 -3.11 14.53 6.31
C THR A 43 -3.52 15.49 7.41
N LEU A 44 -3.59 16.78 7.08
CA LEU A 44 -4.12 17.85 7.93
C LEU A 44 -5.46 18.30 7.35
N SER A 45 -6.54 18.27 8.14
CA SER A 45 -7.84 18.79 7.69
C SER A 45 -8.07 20.17 8.27
N PHE A 46 -8.27 21.16 7.40
CA PHE A 46 -8.50 22.54 7.81
C PHE A 46 -9.94 22.99 7.53
N GLY A 47 -10.59 23.53 8.57
CA GLY A 47 -11.93 24.10 8.52
C GLY A 47 -11.96 25.59 8.81
N ASN A 48 -13.16 26.15 8.98
CA ASN A 48 -13.32 27.54 9.40
C ASN A 48 -12.82 27.73 10.84
N GLY A 49 -11.81 28.60 11.01
CA GLY A 49 -11.37 29.05 12.31
C GLY A 49 -12.24 30.18 12.87
N LYS A 50 -11.94 30.58 14.11
CA LYS A 50 -12.61 31.71 14.77
C LYS A 50 -12.16 33.07 14.23
N GLN A 51 -11.08 33.10 13.46
CA GLN A 51 -10.44 34.31 12.98
C GLN A 51 -10.98 34.63 11.59
N GLU A 52 -11.59 35.82 11.46
CA GLU A 52 -12.01 36.32 10.16
C GLU A 52 -10.77 36.74 9.36
N ALA A 53 -10.39 35.91 8.39
CA ALA A 53 -9.32 36.21 7.46
C ALA A 53 -9.89 36.63 6.10
N THR A 54 -9.34 37.71 5.55
CA THR A 54 -9.73 38.22 4.24
C THR A 54 -9.16 37.35 3.12
N ARG A 55 -9.67 37.53 1.89
CA ARG A 55 -9.13 36.87 0.70
C ARG A 55 -7.64 37.21 0.48
N VAL A 56 -7.21 38.40 0.89
CA VAL A 56 -5.81 38.85 0.77
C VAL A 56 -4.93 38.05 1.72
N ASP A 57 -5.32 37.94 2.99
CA ASP A 57 -4.59 37.18 4.01
C ASP A 57 -4.42 35.70 3.60
N ARG A 58 -5.47 35.09 3.04
CA ARG A 58 -5.41 33.72 2.52
C ARG A 58 -4.51 33.56 1.31
N THR A 59 -4.34 34.61 0.52
CA THR A 59 -3.46 34.58 -0.66
C THR A 59 -2.01 34.75 -0.24
N GLU A 60 -1.74 35.65 0.72
CA GLU A 60 -0.42 35.81 1.32
C GLU A 60 0.06 34.52 1.99
N ALA A 61 -0.82 33.87 2.77
CA ALA A 61 -0.52 32.58 3.38
C ALA A 61 -0.24 31.48 2.34
N ALA A 62 -0.92 31.47 1.19
CA ALA A 62 -0.64 30.50 0.13
C ALA A 62 0.75 30.71 -0.50
N VAL A 63 1.17 31.96 -0.66
CA VAL A 63 2.52 32.31 -1.12
C VAL A 63 3.57 31.93 -0.09
N GLU A 64 3.30 32.19 1.19
CA GLU A 64 4.17 31.81 2.31
C GLU A 64 4.32 30.30 2.43
N LEU A 65 3.21 29.55 2.39
CA LEU A 65 3.21 28.10 2.41
C LEU A 65 4.01 27.53 1.24
N ARG A 66 3.81 28.06 0.02
CA ARG A 66 4.59 27.64 -1.15
C ARG A 66 6.09 27.85 -0.94
N ARG A 67 6.49 29.00 -0.39
CA ARG A 67 7.89 29.32 -0.11
C ARG A 67 8.49 28.32 0.87
N PHE A 68 7.80 28.07 1.97
CA PHE A 68 8.19 27.10 2.99
C PHE A 68 8.37 25.69 2.40
N LEU A 69 7.39 25.22 1.63
CA LEU A 69 7.46 23.92 0.95
C LEU A 69 8.64 23.84 -0.03
N THR A 70 8.95 24.94 -0.72
CA THR A 70 10.09 25.00 -1.65
C THR A 70 11.43 24.94 -0.90
N GLU A 71 11.57 25.69 0.18
CA GLU A 71 12.78 25.71 1.02
C GLU A 71 13.07 24.33 1.64
N ARG A 72 12.02 23.62 2.05
CA ARG A 72 12.11 22.28 2.64
C ARG A 72 12.00 21.13 1.62
N SER A 73 11.79 21.45 0.34
CA SER A 73 11.55 20.47 -0.73
C SER A 73 10.42 19.47 -0.43
N LEU A 74 9.35 19.96 0.21
CA LEU A 74 8.18 19.19 0.59
C LEU A 74 7.10 19.23 -0.49
N ALA A 75 6.47 18.09 -0.74
CA ALA A 75 5.31 17.98 -1.60
C ALA A 75 4.02 18.12 -0.77
N LEU A 76 3.04 18.84 -1.33
CA LEU A 76 1.73 19.07 -0.76
C LEU A 76 0.67 18.86 -1.85
N VAL A 77 -0.36 18.09 -1.52
CA VAL A 77 -1.59 17.99 -2.30
C VAL A 77 -2.75 18.43 -1.42
N VAL A 78 -3.51 19.43 -1.86
CA VAL A 78 -4.73 19.87 -1.20
C VAL A 78 -5.93 19.40 -1.98
N ALA A 79 -6.70 18.51 -1.36
CA ALA A 79 -7.96 18.02 -1.86
C ALA A 79 -9.11 18.91 -1.38
N PRO A 80 -10.12 19.15 -2.23
CA PRO A 80 -11.26 19.96 -1.85
C PRO A 80 -12.11 19.18 -0.83
N SER A 81 -12.75 19.88 0.11
CA SER A 81 -13.84 19.30 0.88
C SER A 81 -15.02 18.93 -0.05
N THR A 82 -15.96 18.12 0.44
CA THR A 82 -17.09 17.57 -0.33
C THR A 82 -17.92 18.58 -1.15
N ASP A 83 -17.93 19.86 -0.75
CA ASP A 83 -18.66 20.94 -1.45
C ASP A 83 -17.75 21.91 -2.23
N GLY A 84 -16.46 21.58 -2.35
CA GLY A 84 -15.48 22.39 -3.04
C GLY A 84 -15.48 22.21 -4.56
N PRO A 85 -14.89 23.14 -5.32
CA PRO A 85 -14.68 22.96 -6.75
C PRO A 85 -13.85 21.69 -7.02
N PRO A 86 -14.12 20.95 -8.11
CA PRO A 86 -13.55 19.62 -8.35
C PRO A 86 -12.08 19.73 -8.83
N ARG A 87 -11.19 20.12 -7.91
CA ARG A 87 -9.79 20.46 -8.20
C ARG A 87 -8.82 19.91 -7.17
N LEU A 88 -7.61 19.57 -7.59
CA LEU A 88 -6.44 19.45 -6.69
C LEU A 88 -5.62 20.74 -6.71
N VAL A 89 -5.12 21.15 -5.55
CA VAL A 89 -4.07 22.18 -5.47
C VAL A 89 -2.76 21.52 -5.08
N VAL A 90 -1.73 21.68 -5.90
CA VAL A 90 -0.49 20.91 -5.79
C VAL A 90 0.70 21.84 -5.62
N ALA A 91 1.60 21.50 -4.70
CA ALA A 91 2.94 22.05 -4.65
C ALA A 91 3.92 20.87 -4.62
N ASP A 92 4.75 20.78 -5.65
CA ASP A 92 5.77 19.73 -5.75
C ASP A 92 7.09 20.33 -6.25
N PRO A 93 7.81 21.05 -5.36
CA PRO A 93 9.09 21.67 -5.71
C PRO A 93 10.18 20.62 -5.99
N GLY A 94 10.07 19.42 -5.42
CA GLY A 94 11.02 18.32 -5.58
C GLY A 94 10.78 17.43 -6.81
N GLY A 95 9.63 17.56 -7.47
CA GLY A 95 9.25 16.69 -8.61
C GLY A 95 9.03 15.23 -8.19
N VAL A 96 8.45 15.04 -7.00
CA VAL A 96 8.28 13.74 -6.35
C VAL A 96 6.99 13.04 -6.82
N LEU A 97 5.98 13.79 -7.28
CA LEU A 97 4.73 13.24 -7.77
C LEU A 97 4.88 12.68 -9.19
N SER A 98 4.58 11.40 -9.37
CA SER A 98 4.67 10.70 -10.67
C SER A 98 3.71 11.23 -11.73
N TRP A 99 2.54 11.73 -11.31
CA TRP A 99 1.45 12.15 -12.18
C TRP A 99 1.42 13.66 -12.43
N TYR A 100 2.15 14.45 -11.65
CA TYR A 100 2.16 15.91 -11.75
C TYR A 100 3.52 16.39 -12.25
N THR A 101 3.54 17.21 -13.31
CA THR A 101 4.76 17.87 -13.76
C THR A 101 4.86 19.25 -13.11
N PRO A 102 5.98 19.60 -12.44
CA PRO A 102 6.11 20.89 -11.79
C PRO A 102 5.92 22.05 -12.78
N SER A 103 4.94 22.91 -12.49
CA SER A 103 4.83 24.23 -13.11
C SER A 103 5.81 25.17 -12.41
N ASP A 104 6.98 25.41 -13.02
CA ASP A 104 8.08 26.29 -12.55
C ASP A 104 8.23 26.37 -11.01
N PRO A 105 9.04 25.48 -10.39
CA PRO A 105 9.21 25.44 -8.94
C PRO A 105 9.84 26.71 -8.34
N THR A 106 10.42 27.58 -9.18
CA THR A 106 11.15 28.77 -8.73
C THR A 106 10.36 30.07 -8.84
N GLY A 107 9.17 30.04 -9.46
CA GLY A 107 8.34 31.24 -9.66
C GLY A 107 9.08 32.37 -10.40
N ARG A 108 10.11 32.03 -11.18
CA ARG A 108 10.94 33.01 -11.89
C ARG A 108 10.17 33.59 -13.08
N ASP A 109 9.12 32.91 -13.52
CA ASP A 109 8.19 33.33 -14.56
C ASP A 109 6.76 33.53 -13.98
N PRO A 110 6.37 34.74 -13.56
CA PRO A 110 5.09 35.00 -12.89
C PRO A 110 3.86 34.63 -13.75
N GLY A 111 4.01 34.58 -15.07
CA GLY A 111 2.97 34.11 -16.00
C GLY A 111 2.69 32.60 -15.96
N ARG A 112 3.47 31.81 -15.20
CA ARG A 112 3.27 30.35 -15.06
C ARG A 112 2.53 29.93 -13.78
N VAL A 113 2.32 30.84 -12.83
CA VAL A 113 1.72 30.54 -11.52
C VAL A 113 0.19 30.34 -11.60
N ARG A 114 -0.44 30.70 -12.72
CA ARG A 114 -1.88 30.50 -12.98
C ARG A 114 -2.19 29.31 -13.87
N ARG A 115 -1.18 28.53 -14.23
CA ARG A 115 -1.31 27.43 -15.19
C ARG A 115 -1.83 26.17 -14.52
N GLY A 116 -3.01 25.72 -14.92
CA GLY A 116 -3.61 24.46 -14.49
C GLY A 116 -3.43 23.35 -15.52
N HIS A 117 -3.57 22.12 -15.06
CA HIS A 117 -3.63 20.94 -15.91
C HIS A 117 -4.96 20.24 -15.71
N VAL A 118 -5.63 19.88 -16.80
CA VAL A 118 -6.88 19.09 -16.74
C VAL A 118 -6.53 17.60 -16.66
N PHE A 119 -7.32 16.84 -15.91
CA PHE A 119 -7.11 15.39 -15.81
C PHE A 119 -7.57 14.68 -17.09
N GLU A 120 -6.83 13.66 -17.50
CA GLU A 120 -7.21 12.82 -18.64
C GLU A 120 -8.53 12.07 -18.40
N GLY A 121 -9.33 11.90 -19.45
CA GLY A 121 -10.64 11.23 -19.41
C GLY A 121 -11.79 12.09 -18.88
N THR A 122 -11.52 13.29 -18.38
CA THR A 122 -12.53 14.15 -17.73
C THR A 122 -13.35 15.02 -18.69
N TYR A 123 -14.43 15.59 -18.18
CA TYR A 123 -15.26 16.55 -18.94
C TYR A 123 -14.43 17.79 -19.30
N SER A 124 -13.65 18.31 -18.36
CA SER A 124 -12.81 19.49 -18.59
C SER A 124 -11.76 19.28 -19.67
N GLN A 125 -11.16 18.08 -19.76
CA GLN A 125 -10.27 17.75 -20.88
C GLN A 125 -10.99 17.80 -22.23
N ARG A 126 -12.19 17.23 -22.34
CA ARG A 126 -12.95 17.21 -23.60
C ARG A 126 -13.29 18.62 -24.07
N GLN A 127 -13.73 19.48 -23.16
CA GLN A 127 -14.03 20.89 -23.48
C GLN A 127 -12.78 21.65 -23.92
N TRP A 128 -11.68 21.53 -23.16
CA TRP A 128 -10.43 22.21 -23.49
C TRP A 128 -9.87 21.78 -24.86
N ARG A 129 -9.90 20.47 -25.18
CA ARG A 129 -9.47 19.95 -26.49
C ARG A 129 -10.33 20.44 -27.66
N GLN A 130 -11.59 20.79 -27.40
CA GLN A 130 -12.49 21.36 -28.40
C GLN A 130 -12.28 22.88 -28.58
N GLY A 131 -11.33 23.48 -27.86
CA GLY A 131 -11.09 24.93 -27.88
C GLY A 131 -12.09 25.73 -27.03
N ASN A 132 -12.91 25.06 -26.22
CA ASN A 132 -13.87 25.70 -25.33
C ASN A 132 -13.26 25.92 -23.95
N SER A 133 -13.66 27.01 -23.28
CA SER A 133 -13.37 27.23 -21.87
C SER A 133 -14.13 26.22 -21.01
N PRO A 134 -13.46 25.36 -20.21
CA PRO A 134 -14.15 24.35 -19.40
C PRO A 134 -14.95 25.01 -18.27
N ALA A 135 -16.27 24.78 -18.22
CA ALA A 135 -17.15 25.40 -17.22
C ALA A 135 -16.80 25.06 -15.76
N LEU A 136 -16.11 23.94 -15.52
CA LEU A 136 -15.71 23.48 -14.18
C LEU A 136 -14.34 24.04 -13.74
N VAL A 137 -13.64 24.73 -14.64
CA VAL A 137 -12.38 25.41 -14.36
C VAL A 137 -12.66 26.92 -14.24
N PRO A 138 -12.31 27.57 -13.12
CA PRO A 138 -12.46 29.00 -12.97
C PRO A 138 -11.68 29.78 -14.04
N GLU A 139 -12.23 30.91 -14.51
CA GLU A 139 -11.62 31.73 -15.57
C GLU A 139 -10.23 32.25 -15.21
N GLU A 140 -9.90 32.33 -13.91
CA GLU A 140 -8.58 32.76 -13.46
C GLU A 140 -7.46 31.74 -13.73
N VAL A 141 -7.82 30.48 -13.98
CA VAL A 141 -6.89 29.37 -14.22
C VAL A 141 -6.73 29.13 -15.72
N GLU A 142 -5.52 29.37 -16.24
CA GLU A 142 -5.18 29.09 -17.63
C GLU A 142 -4.80 27.61 -17.78
N ILE A 143 -5.56 26.83 -18.55
CA ILE A 143 -5.22 25.42 -18.78
C ILE A 143 -4.16 25.30 -19.87
N VAL A 144 -3.01 24.70 -19.51
CA VAL A 144 -1.85 24.57 -20.42
C VAL A 144 -1.59 23.15 -20.91
N GLY A 145 -2.27 22.15 -20.34
CA GLY A 145 -2.06 20.76 -20.73
C GLY A 145 -2.94 19.77 -19.99
N THR A 146 -2.69 18.50 -20.28
CA THR A 146 -3.34 17.36 -19.63
C THR A 146 -2.34 16.59 -18.79
N VAL A 147 -2.81 16.04 -17.66
CA VAL A 147 -2.05 15.13 -16.80
C VAL A 147 -2.87 13.90 -16.47
N PRO A 148 -2.26 12.72 -16.25
CA PRO A 148 -2.99 11.56 -15.77
C PRO A 148 -3.59 11.85 -14.39
N PRO A 149 -4.83 11.42 -14.11
CA PRO A 149 -5.40 11.54 -12.77
C PRO A 149 -4.65 10.63 -11.78
N PRO A 150 -4.30 11.11 -10.57
CA PRO A 150 -3.81 10.22 -9.53
C PRO A 150 -4.87 9.21 -9.09
N GLN A 151 -4.44 8.11 -8.48
CA GLN A 151 -5.35 7.28 -7.69
C GLN A 151 -6.06 8.14 -6.63
N GLY A 152 -7.38 7.95 -6.49
CA GLY A 152 -8.21 8.77 -5.61
C GLY A 152 -8.70 10.11 -6.19
N ALA A 153 -8.35 10.44 -7.44
CA ALA A 153 -8.86 11.64 -8.07
C ALA A 153 -10.39 11.65 -8.26
N GLY A 154 -11.05 10.48 -8.34
CA GLY A 154 -12.51 10.38 -8.46
C GLY A 154 -13.09 11.30 -9.53
N ASP A 155 -14.00 12.19 -9.12
CA ASP A 155 -14.69 13.16 -9.98
C ASP A 155 -13.95 14.50 -10.16
N LEU A 156 -12.71 14.62 -9.64
CA LEU A 156 -11.89 15.81 -9.81
C LEU A 156 -11.57 16.03 -11.29
N GLN A 157 -11.53 17.30 -11.71
CA GLN A 157 -11.47 17.67 -13.12
C GLN A 157 -10.12 18.29 -13.53
N TYR A 158 -9.41 18.92 -12.59
CA TYR A 158 -8.14 19.57 -12.87
C TYR A 158 -7.25 19.68 -11.63
N ALA A 159 -5.95 19.87 -11.86
CA ALA A 159 -4.97 20.25 -10.87
C ALA A 159 -4.46 21.67 -11.15
N ARG A 160 -4.17 22.43 -10.11
CA ARG A 160 -3.50 23.74 -10.22
C ARG A 160 -2.38 23.87 -9.20
N PRO A 161 -1.34 24.69 -9.46
CA PRO A 161 -0.30 24.94 -8.50
C PRO A 161 -0.81 25.73 -7.28
N LEU A 162 -0.19 25.50 -6.13
CA LEU A 162 -0.25 26.42 -4.99
C LEU A 162 0.45 27.74 -5.38
N GLY A 163 -0.09 28.88 -4.97
CA GLY A 163 0.46 30.19 -5.37
C GLY A 163 -0.49 31.35 -5.13
N GLU A 164 -0.70 32.19 -6.15
CA GLU A 164 -1.45 33.46 -6.10
C GLU A 164 -2.97 33.35 -5.87
N TYR A 165 -3.46 32.15 -5.51
CA TYR A 165 -4.86 31.95 -5.21
C TYR A 165 -5.04 31.87 -3.69
N PRO A 166 -6.20 32.28 -3.17
CA PRO A 166 -6.48 32.11 -1.75
C PRO A 166 -6.37 30.64 -1.38
N LEU A 167 -5.73 30.40 -0.24
CA LEU A 167 -5.57 29.08 0.34
C LEU A 167 -6.97 28.42 0.50
N PRO A 168 -7.19 27.20 -0.03
CA PRO A 168 -8.51 26.57 -0.03
C PRO A 168 -8.81 25.82 1.27
N PHE A 169 -10.08 25.62 1.60
CA PHE A 169 -10.47 24.62 2.61
C PHE A 169 -10.28 23.20 2.08
N GLY A 170 -10.08 22.25 2.99
CA GLY A 170 -10.04 20.83 2.65
C GLY A 170 -8.93 20.07 3.37
N GLU A 171 -8.53 18.97 2.74
CA GLU A 171 -7.53 18.04 3.26
C GLU A 171 -6.17 18.32 2.62
N TYR A 172 -5.16 18.53 3.47
CA TYR A 172 -3.79 18.87 3.11
C TYR A 172 -2.93 17.66 3.35
N VAL A 173 -2.55 16.99 2.28
CA VAL A 173 -1.72 15.79 2.30
C VAL A 173 -0.27 16.23 2.05
N VAL A 174 0.57 16.15 3.08
CA VAL A 174 1.96 16.62 3.04
C VAL A 174 2.94 15.45 3.12
N SER A 175 4.04 15.51 2.37
CA SER A 175 5.13 14.52 2.39
C SER A 175 6.09 14.70 3.58
N THR A 176 5.57 14.96 4.78
CA THR A 176 6.38 15.01 6.01
C THR A 176 5.59 14.53 7.22
N ASP A 177 6.33 14.07 8.22
CA ASP A 177 5.87 13.73 9.56
C ASP A 177 6.67 14.43 10.67
N ASP A 178 7.53 15.39 10.30
CA ASP A 178 8.26 16.22 11.25
C ASP A 178 7.28 17.14 12.00
N PRO A 179 7.18 17.05 13.34
CA PRO A 179 6.30 17.90 14.11
C PRO A 179 6.62 19.41 13.97
N GLU A 180 7.87 19.79 13.72
CA GLU A 180 8.25 21.20 13.54
C GLU A 180 7.73 21.73 12.19
N GLU A 181 7.90 20.98 11.11
CA GLU A 181 7.41 21.35 9.79
C GLU A 181 5.87 21.39 9.75
N LEU A 182 5.22 20.42 10.39
CA LEU A 182 3.76 20.39 10.51
C LEU A 182 3.23 21.55 11.36
N ALA A 183 3.96 21.97 12.41
CA ALA A 183 3.59 23.13 13.21
C ALA A 183 3.66 24.43 12.40
N GLU A 184 4.68 24.60 11.57
CA GLU A 184 4.82 25.76 10.69
C GLU A 184 3.69 25.83 9.65
N ILE A 185 3.36 24.71 9.00
CA ILE A 185 2.24 24.63 8.04
C ILE A 185 0.92 25.02 8.72
N ARG A 186 0.71 24.55 9.95
CA ARG A 186 -0.47 24.92 10.75
C ARG A 186 -0.47 26.39 11.13
N ASP A 187 0.65 26.96 11.56
CA ASP A 187 0.74 28.38 11.89
C ASP A 187 0.35 29.26 10.70
N ILE A 188 0.87 28.95 9.51
CA ILE A 188 0.52 29.63 8.27
C ILE A 188 -0.99 29.51 7.98
N ALA A 189 -1.58 28.32 8.17
CA ALA A 189 -3.01 28.10 7.99
C ALA A 189 -3.85 28.85 9.06
N TYR A 190 -3.43 28.86 10.33
CA TYR A 190 -4.10 29.58 11.41
C TYR A 190 -4.13 31.08 11.14
N ARG A 191 -3.02 31.67 10.68
CA ARG A 191 -2.95 33.08 10.26
C ARG A 191 -3.88 33.40 9.10
N ALA A 192 -4.15 32.43 8.23
CA ALA A 192 -5.12 32.52 7.14
C ALA A 192 -6.57 32.27 7.58
N GLY A 193 -6.85 32.16 8.88
CA GLY A 193 -8.17 31.99 9.46
C GLY A 193 -8.70 30.56 9.44
N PHE A 194 -7.85 29.57 9.18
CA PHE A 194 -8.22 28.16 9.27
C PHE A 194 -8.09 27.66 10.72
N ALA A 195 -8.78 26.56 11.03
CA ALA A 195 -8.53 25.79 12.24
C ALA A 195 -8.37 24.31 11.94
N ASP A 196 -7.51 23.62 12.70
CA ASP A 196 -7.38 22.17 12.62
C ASP A 196 -8.71 21.49 12.99
N LEU A 197 -9.22 20.69 12.08
CA LEU A 197 -10.33 19.76 12.34
C LEU A 197 -9.77 18.39 12.73
N SER A 198 -8.72 17.94 12.05
CA SER A 198 -8.07 16.66 12.33
C SER A 198 -6.64 16.63 11.83
N THR A 199 -5.83 15.78 12.46
CA THR A 199 -4.51 15.41 11.98
C THR A 199 -4.43 13.89 11.98
N GLN A 200 -4.22 13.32 10.80
CA GLN A 200 -4.06 11.89 10.64
C GLN A 200 -2.73 11.60 9.96
N ARG A 201 -1.81 10.99 10.73
CA ARG A 201 -0.61 10.39 10.13
C ARG A 201 -1.05 9.11 9.42
N VAL A 202 -0.66 8.97 8.16
CA VAL A 202 -1.00 7.80 7.35
C VAL A 202 0.27 6.98 7.07
N PRO A 203 0.97 6.41 8.09
CA PRO A 203 2.11 5.58 7.78
C PRO A 203 1.62 4.25 7.20
N LEU A 204 2.26 3.79 6.13
CA LEU A 204 1.93 2.57 5.39
C LEU A 204 1.66 1.36 6.30
N TRP A 205 2.55 1.13 7.27
CA TRP A 205 2.42 0.01 8.20
C TRP A 205 1.16 0.08 9.06
N ARG A 206 0.77 1.28 9.52
CA ARG A 206 -0.46 1.43 10.30
C ARG A 206 -1.69 1.21 9.43
N HIS A 207 -1.67 1.71 8.19
CA HIS A 207 -2.74 1.44 7.22
C HIS A 207 -2.89 -0.07 6.97
N LEU A 208 -1.80 -0.78 6.68
CA LEU A 208 -1.81 -2.24 6.49
C LEU A 208 -2.28 -3.00 7.74
N ARG A 209 -1.92 -2.53 8.94
CA ARG A 209 -2.30 -3.19 10.20
C ARG A 209 -3.78 -3.02 10.51
N ASP A 210 -4.30 -1.83 10.29
CA ASP A 210 -5.67 -1.46 10.63
C ASP A 210 -6.64 -1.83 9.49
N ASP A 211 -6.13 -2.22 8.31
CA ASP A 211 -6.91 -2.77 7.21
C ASP A 211 -7.52 -4.14 7.61
N PRO A 212 -8.86 -4.27 7.64
CA PRO A 212 -9.53 -5.48 8.07
C PRO A 212 -9.28 -6.67 7.14
N LEU A 213 -9.04 -6.41 5.86
CA LEU A 213 -8.84 -7.44 4.84
C LEU A 213 -7.42 -8.01 4.95
N VAL A 214 -6.41 -7.17 5.21
CA VAL A 214 -5.04 -7.62 5.55
C VAL A 214 -5.05 -8.38 6.88
N GLY A 215 -5.73 -7.86 7.90
CA GLY A 215 -5.85 -8.52 9.21
C GLY A 215 -6.48 -9.91 9.12
N ALA A 216 -7.62 -10.02 8.43
CA ALA A 216 -8.34 -11.29 8.28
C ALA A 216 -7.54 -12.32 7.46
N THR A 217 -6.97 -11.92 6.33
CA THR A 217 -6.17 -12.83 5.49
C THR A 217 -4.88 -13.24 6.19
N GLY A 218 -4.23 -12.35 6.92
CA GLY A 218 -3.07 -12.65 7.75
C GLY A 218 -3.38 -13.67 8.87
N ALA A 219 -4.53 -13.50 9.55
CA ALA A 219 -4.98 -14.44 10.58
C ALA A 219 -5.29 -15.83 10.00
N LEU A 220 -5.99 -15.90 8.87
CA LEU A 220 -6.27 -17.15 8.16
C LEU A 220 -5.00 -17.84 7.67
N LEU A 221 -4.04 -17.07 7.15
CA LEU A 221 -2.75 -17.58 6.72
C LEU A 221 -1.97 -18.17 7.90
N GLY A 222 -1.89 -17.43 9.01
CA GLY A 222 -1.23 -17.87 10.24
C GLY A 222 -1.86 -19.15 10.81
N ALA A 223 -3.19 -19.20 10.88
CA ALA A 223 -3.93 -20.39 11.30
C ALA A 223 -3.69 -21.58 10.35
N GLY A 224 -3.64 -21.34 9.04
CA GLY A 224 -3.33 -22.34 8.03
C GLY A 224 -1.94 -22.94 8.20
N TYR A 225 -0.91 -22.11 8.40
CA TYR A 225 0.45 -22.59 8.67
C TYR A 225 0.57 -23.33 10.00
N LEU A 226 -0.12 -22.87 11.04
CA LEU A 226 -0.17 -23.59 12.33
C LEU A 226 -0.82 -24.97 12.16
N ALA A 227 -1.95 -25.05 11.46
CA ALA A 227 -2.63 -26.31 11.17
C ALA A 227 -1.73 -27.25 10.34
N ALA A 228 -1.05 -26.73 9.32
CA ALA A 228 -0.09 -27.49 8.52
C ALA A 228 1.07 -28.00 9.38
N ALA A 229 1.63 -27.18 10.27
CA ALA A 229 2.69 -27.59 11.19
C ALA A 229 2.25 -28.76 12.08
N LEU A 230 1.07 -28.66 12.69
CA LEU A 230 0.51 -29.71 13.54
C LEU A 230 0.23 -30.98 12.73
N PHE A 231 -0.38 -30.84 11.55
CA PHE A 231 -0.70 -31.97 10.70
C PHE A 231 0.56 -32.71 10.20
N TRP A 232 1.59 -31.96 9.81
CA TRP A 232 2.86 -32.51 9.33
C TRP A 232 3.67 -33.13 10.46
N THR A 233 3.69 -32.53 11.65
CA THR A 233 4.36 -33.12 12.82
C THR A 233 3.72 -34.43 13.23
N LEU A 234 2.38 -34.52 13.27
CA LEU A 234 1.65 -35.76 13.54
C LEU A 234 1.96 -36.82 12.49
N GLY A 235 1.91 -36.48 11.19
CA GLY A 235 2.24 -37.43 10.12
C GLY A 235 3.71 -37.90 10.12
N LEU A 236 4.62 -37.14 10.76
CA LEU A 236 5.99 -37.57 11.00
C LEU A 236 6.12 -38.44 12.25
N ARG A 237 5.33 -38.17 13.29
CA ARG A 237 5.24 -39.00 14.50
C ARG A 237 4.65 -40.37 14.25
N ASP A 238 3.76 -40.51 13.28
CA ASP A 238 3.30 -41.84 12.81
C ASP A 238 4.47 -42.71 12.32
N ARG A 239 5.60 -42.09 11.94
CA ARG A 239 6.84 -42.78 11.54
C ARG A 239 7.90 -42.78 12.63
N ALA A 240 7.53 -42.52 13.89
CA ALA A 240 8.45 -42.47 15.01
C ALA A 240 9.20 -43.80 15.21
N GLU A 241 8.57 -44.94 14.96
CA GLU A 241 9.20 -46.27 15.06
C GLU A 241 10.35 -46.43 14.04
N GLU A 242 10.14 -45.99 12.79
CA GLU A 242 11.17 -45.98 11.74
C GLU A 242 12.37 -45.11 12.16
N PHE A 243 12.10 -43.94 12.74
CA PHE A 243 13.15 -43.06 13.25
C PHE A 243 13.86 -43.64 14.46
N ALA A 244 13.14 -44.28 15.39
CA ALA A 244 13.71 -44.94 16.56
C ALA A 244 14.68 -46.05 16.16
N ILE A 245 14.29 -46.91 15.19
CA ILE A 245 15.17 -47.96 14.65
C ILE A 245 16.44 -47.35 14.04
N ARG A 246 16.31 -46.31 13.21
CA ARG A 246 17.48 -45.64 12.60
C ARG A 246 18.39 -44.99 13.62
N THR A 247 17.84 -44.38 14.68
CA THR A 247 18.66 -43.82 15.76
C THR A 247 19.41 -44.90 16.54
N ARG A 248 18.81 -46.09 16.75
CA ARG A 248 19.48 -47.24 17.39
C ARG A 248 20.64 -47.78 16.54
N HIS A 249 20.56 -47.66 15.21
CA HIS A 249 21.64 -48.02 14.29
C HIS A 249 22.62 -46.85 14.01
N GLY A 250 22.67 -45.84 14.88
CA GLY A 250 23.70 -44.79 14.84
C GLY A 250 23.37 -43.55 14.01
N ALA A 251 22.13 -43.39 13.52
CA ALA A 251 21.73 -42.15 12.85
C ALA A 251 21.59 -40.99 13.86
N THR A 252 22.28 -39.87 13.62
CA THR A 252 22.08 -38.65 14.41
C THR A 252 20.78 -37.95 14.04
N ARG A 253 20.17 -37.24 15.00
CA ARG A 253 18.90 -36.51 14.79
C ARG A 253 19.02 -35.47 13.67
N ALA A 254 20.13 -34.74 13.62
CA ALA A 254 20.39 -33.78 12.55
C ALA A 254 20.41 -34.45 11.18
N ARG A 255 21.01 -35.63 11.06
CA ARG A 255 21.06 -36.38 9.80
C ARG A 255 19.66 -36.84 9.34
N LEU A 256 18.79 -37.22 10.26
CA LEU A 256 17.40 -37.55 9.95
C LEU A 256 16.61 -36.34 9.45
N VAL A 257 16.76 -35.18 10.10
CA VAL A 257 16.13 -33.92 9.65
C VAL A 257 16.61 -33.57 8.24
N TRP A 258 17.92 -33.55 8.01
CA TRP A 258 18.51 -33.23 6.70
C TRP A 258 18.16 -34.22 5.60
N GLN A 259 17.81 -35.47 5.96
CA GLN A 259 17.36 -36.46 4.99
C GLN A 259 15.87 -36.32 4.64
N VAL A 260 15.03 -35.93 5.61
CA VAL A 260 13.57 -35.85 5.44
C VAL A 260 13.14 -34.49 4.89
N TRP A 261 13.78 -33.41 5.32
CA TRP A 261 13.46 -32.04 4.92
C TRP A 261 13.41 -31.85 3.39
N PRO A 262 14.47 -32.13 2.61
CA PRO A 262 14.47 -31.88 1.16
C PRO A 262 13.47 -32.76 0.40
N ARG A 263 13.10 -33.94 0.93
CA ARG A 263 12.15 -34.84 0.29
C ARG A 263 10.70 -34.32 0.29
N GLY A 264 10.37 -33.39 1.17
CA GLY A 264 9.05 -32.77 1.26
C GLY A 264 8.86 -31.58 0.32
N LEU A 265 9.96 -30.87 0.00
CA LEU A 265 9.92 -29.60 -0.74
C LEU A 265 9.30 -29.70 -2.13
N PRO A 266 9.54 -30.74 -2.96
CA PRO A 266 8.93 -30.81 -4.30
C PRO A 266 7.40 -30.88 -4.26
N PHE A 267 6.83 -31.57 -3.27
CA PHE A 267 5.38 -31.70 -3.13
C PHE A 267 4.74 -30.41 -2.61
N GLN A 268 5.44 -29.68 -1.75
CA GLN A 268 5.02 -28.35 -1.30
C GLN A 268 5.11 -27.34 -2.45
N PHE A 269 6.16 -27.40 -3.26
CA PHE A 269 6.30 -26.58 -4.44
C PHE A 269 5.15 -26.79 -5.41
N LEU A 270 4.88 -28.04 -5.79
CA LEU A 270 3.76 -28.37 -6.67
C LEU A 270 2.41 -27.95 -6.08
N GLY A 271 2.21 -28.18 -4.79
CA GLY A 271 1.01 -27.74 -4.08
C GLY A 271 0.85 -26.22 -4.17
N ILE A 272 1.83 -25.46 -3.71
CA ILE A 272 1.76 -23.99 -3.64
C ILE A 272 1.59 -23.38 -5.02
N VAL A 273 2.37 -23.81 -6.01
CA VAL A 273 2.22 -23.33 -7.39
C VAL A 273 0.83 -23.65 -7.93
N GLY A 274 0.31 -24.85 -7.65
CA GLY A 274 -1.05 -25.22 -8.02
C GLY A 274 -2.11 -24.36 -7.32
N GLY A 275 -1.92 -24.04 -6.04
CA GLY A 275 -2.80 -23.15 -5.28
C GLY A 275 -2.79 -21.71 -5.80
N VAL A 276 -1.61 -21.18 -6.11
CA VAL A 276 -1.44 -19.85 -6.71
C VAL A 276 -2.07 -19.79 -8.09
N ALA A 277 -1.86 -20.82 -8.92
CA ALA A 277 -2.48 -20.91 -10.24
C ALA A 277 -4.02 -20.97 -10.15
N LEU A 278 -4.55 -21.74 -9.20
CA LEU A 278 -5.99 -21.81 -8.92
C LEU A 278 -6.54 -20.43 -8.50
N SER A 279 -5.86 -19.73 -7.59
CA SER A 279 -6.25 -18.38 -7.19
C SER A 279 -6.18 -17.39 -8.35
N GLY A 280 -5.14 -17.44 -9.18
CA GLY A 280 -5.01 -16.60 -10.38
C GLY A 280 -6.14 -16.86 -11.38
N ALA A 281 -6.50 -18.13 -11.61
CA ALA A 281 -7.63 -18.49 -12.46
C ALA A 281 -8.97 -17.96 -11.90
N LEU A 282 -9.15 -18.00 -10.58
CA LEU A 282 -10.33 -17.41 -9.93
C LEU A 282 -10.39 -15.89 -10.10
N VAL A 283 -9.26 -15.19 -9.96
CA VAL A 283 -9.19 -13.74 -10.18
C VAL A 283 -9.57 -13.38 -11.61
N VAL A 284 -9.03 -14.08 -12.61
CA VAL A 284 -9.39 -13.88 -14.02
C VAL A 284 -10.88 -14.15 -14.25
N LEU A 285 -11.40 -15.24 -13.69
CA LEU A 285 -12.80 -15.63 -13.85
C LEU A 285 -13.75 -14.59 -13.26
N VAL A 286 -13.43 -14.04 -12.08
CA VAL A 286 -14.26 -13.03 -11.41
C VAL A 286 -14.09 -11.65 -12.05
N GLY A 287 -12.86 -11.27 -12.39
CA GLY A 287 -12.56 -9.96 -12.99
C GLY A 287 -12.97 -9.84 -14.45
N LEU A 288 -13.25 -10.97 -15.13
CA LEU A 288 -13.56 -11.04 -16.57
C LEU A 288 -12.51 -10.34 -17.45
N GLN A 289 -11.28 -10.23 -16.95
CA GLN A 289 -10.16 -9.56 -17.62
C GLN A 289 -8.87 -10.37 -17.43
N PRO A 290 -7.96 -10.35 -18.42
CA PRO A 290 -6.66 -10.98 -18.28
C PRO A 290 -5.82 -10.24 -17.24
N LEU A 291 -4.90 -10.98 -16.61
CA LEU A 291 -4.03 -10.39 -15.59
C LEU A 291 -3.03 -9.41 -16.21
N ASP A 292 -2.85 -8.26 -15.57
CA ASP A 292 -1.80 -7.31 -15.91
C ASP A 292 -0.46 -7.67 -15.24
N ARG A 293 0.63 -7.02 -15.68
CA ARG A 293 1.98 -7.24 -15.17
C ARG A 293 2.08 -7.12 -13.65
N ILE A 294 1.37 -6.15 -13.06
CA ILE A 294 1.38 -5.94 -11.60
C ILE A 294 0.73 -7.14 -10.90
N GLU A 295 -0.36 -7.66 -11.43
CA GLU A 295 -1.09 -8.77 -10.84
C GLU A 295 -0.28 -10.08 -10.92
N TYR A 296 0.48 -10.28 -11.99
CA TYR A 296 1.47 -11.36 -12.05
C TYR A 296 2.56 -11.23 -11.00
N LEU A 297 3.00 -10.00 -10.67
CA LEU A 297 3.95 -9.79 -9.57
C LEU A 297 3.32 -10.10 -8.21
N VAL A 298 2.03 -9.79 -8.01
CA VAL A 298 1.29 -10.14 -6.78
C VAL A 298 1.20 -11.66 -6.63
N LEU A 299 0.86 -12.39 -7.70
CA LEU A 299 0.86 -13.86 -7.69
C LEU A 299 2.26 -14.42 -7.40
N GLY A 300 3.30 -13.84 -8.01
CA GLY A 300 4.69 -14.22 -7.77
C GLY A 300 5.11 -13.99 -6.31
N ALA A 301 4.72 -12.86 -5.72
CA ALA A 301 4.97 -12.55 -4.32
C ALA A 301 4.25 -13.55 -3.39
N GLY A 302 2.98 -13.87 -3.68
CA GLY A 302 2.23 -14.89 -2.96
C GLY A 302 2.89 -16.28 -3.04
N ALA A 303 3.36 -16.69 -4.22
CA ALA A 303 4.08 -17.95 -4.41
C ALA A 303 5.40 -17.99 -3.64
N ALA A 304 6.23 -16.94 -3.77
CA ALA A 304 7.52 -16.85 -3.09
C ALA A 304 7.36 -16.84 -1.56
N GLY A 305 6.47 -15.99 -1.05
CA GLY A 305 6.15 -15.92 0.39
C GLY A 305 5.60 -17.24 0.91
N GLY A 306 4.70 -17.87 0.16
CA GLY A 306 4.14 -19.17 0.51
C GLY A 306 5.20 -20.28 0.58
N LEU A 307 6.11 -20.34 -0.40
CA LEU A 307 7.19 -21.32 -0.43
C LEU A 307 8.17 -21.15 0.73
N LEU A 308 8.56 -19.91 1.03
CA LEU A 308 9.47 -19.60 2.14
C LEU A 308 8.87 -20.01 3.48
N LEU A 309 7.61 -19.64 3.73
CA LEU A 309 6.91 -20.00 4.95
C LEU A 309 6.71 -21.52 5.05
N ALA A 310 6.26 -22.18 3.98
CA ALA A 310 6.06 -23.63 3.98
C ALA A 310 7.36 -24.40 4.20
N ALA A 311 8.47 -23.98 3.59
CA ALA A 311 9.78 -24.59 3.80
C ALA A 311 10.25 -24.46 5.25
N GLY A 312 10.04 -23.29 5.87
CA GLY A 312 10.32 -23.03 7.28
C GLY A 312 9.43 -23.86 8.21
N THR A 313 8.11 -23.88 7.96
CA THR A 313 7.14 -24.67 8.72
C THR A 313 7.43 -26.17 8.61
N TRP A 314 7.86 -26.64 7.43
CA TRP A 314 8.25 -28.02 7.21
C TRP A 314 9.53 -28.37 7.94
N LEU A 315 10.53 -27.50 7.92
CA LEU A 315 11.74 -27.68 8.72
C LEU A 315 11.38 -27.81 10.21
N LEU A 316 10.56 -26.90 10.73
CA LEU A 316 10.07 -26.96 12.11
C LEU A 316 9.34 -28.29 12.38
N ALA A 317 8.45 -28.71 11.47
CA ALA A 317 7.72 -29.95 11.61
C ALA A 317 8.66 -31.18 11.60
N THR A 318 9.71 -31.17 10.78
CA THR A 318 10.71 -32.24 10.76
C THR A 318 11.55 -32.30 12.02
N VAL A 319 11.93 -31.14 12.59
CA VAL A 319 12.64 -31.08 13.88
C VAL A 319 11.77 -31.61 15.00
N LEU A 320 10.49 -31.22 15.05
CA LEU A 320 9.56 -31.64 16.11
C LEU A 320 9.10 -33.09 15.96
N GLY A 321 8.89 -33.56 14.73
CA GLY A 321 8.44 -34.91 14.40
C GLY A 321 9.53 -35.97 14.57
N THR A 322 10.81 -35.60 14.43
CA THR A 322 11.95 -36.52 14.65
C THR A 322 12.42 -36.57 16.11
N ARG A 323 11.82 -35.78 17.01
CA ARG A 323 12.04 -35.93 18.46
C ARG A 323 11.36 -37.21 18.95
N VAL A 324 12.14 -38.28 19.02
CA VAL A 324 11.77 -39.51 19.74
C VAL A 324 11.64 -39.15 21.23
N ARG A 325 10.47 -39.41 21.83
CA ARG A 325 10.34 -39.41 23.29
C ARG A 325 11.29 -40.49 23.80
N SER A 326 12.32 -40.08 24.54
CA SER A 326 13.13 -41.03 25.29
C SER A 326 12.26 -41.60 26.40
N GLU A 327 11.47 -42.62 26.10
CA GLU A 327 11.05 -43.57 27.12
C GLU A 327 12.28 -44.41 27.47
N ALA A 328 13.18 -43.79 28.23
CA ALA A 328 14.28 -44.45 28.89
C ALA A 328 13.85 -44.69 30.35
N GLY A 329 13.52 -45.95 30.63
CA GLY A 329 13.88 -46.62 31.88
C GLY A 329 12.99 -46.42 33.10
N ARG A 330 11.89 -47.19 33.19
CA ARG A 330 11.43 -47.84 34.45
C ARG A 330 10.56 -49.07 34.13
N ALA A 331 11.20 -50.15 33.71
CA ALA A 331 10.72 -51.52 33.91
C ALA A 331 11.89 -52.45 33.59
N GLY A 332 12.41 -53.13 34.62
CA GLY A 332 13.61 -53.96 34.59
C GLY A 332 14.43 -53.70 35.84
#